data_AF-A0A9X7UIE3-F1
#
_entry.id   AF-A0A9X7UIE3-F1
#
_cell.length_a   1.000
_cell.length_b   1.000
_cell.length_c   1.000
_cell.angle_alpha   90.00
_cell.angle_beta   90.00
_cell.angle_gamma   90.00
#
_symmetry.space_group_name_H-M   'P 1'
#
loop_
_entity.id
_entity.type
_entity.pdbx_description
1 polymer ?
#
loop_
_entity_poly.entity_id
_entity_poly.type
_entity_poly.pdbx_seq_one_letter_code
_entity_poly.pdbx_strand_id
1 'polypeptide(L)' 'MAGYADDAGPAATLDAANADAVRTMVANLSDEDVARIYELTGGAGFVADLAAAQMEQRNLDY' A
#
# COMPACT_ATOMS: atom_id res chain seq x y z
N MET A 1 27.76 9.76 17.36
CA MET A 1 26.34 10.00 17.06
C MET A 1 26.26 10.35 15.58
N ALA A 2 26.15 9.34 14.72
CA ALA A 2 26.05 9.53 13.27
C ALA A 2 24.56 9.57 12.93
N GLY A 3 24.09 10.72 12.45
CA GLY A 3 22.74 10.86 11.93
C GLY A 3 22.62 9.98 10.69
N TYR A 4 21.82 8.93 10.78
CA TYR A 4 21.22 8.32 9.61
C TYR A 4 20.31 9.40 9.02
N ALA A 5 20.79 10.07 7.98
CA ALA A 5 19.91 10.81 7.12
C ALA A 5 18.83 9.83 6.66
N ASP A 6 17.58 10.20 6.95
CA ASP A 6 16.38 9.63 6.38
C ASP A 6 16.46 9.87 4.86
N ASP A 7 17.26 9.05 4.16
CA ASP A 7 17.21 8.92 2.72
C ASP A 7 15.99 8.05 2.41
N ALA A 8 14.81 8.56 2.74
CA ALA A 8 13.64 8.22 1.96
C ALA A 8 13.88 8.84 0.57
N GLY A 9 14.71 8.17 -0.24
CA GLY A 9 14.85 8.46 -1.66
C GLY A 9 13.47 8.64 -2.30
N PRO A 10 13.36 9.36 -3.44
CA PRO A 10 12.09 9.79 -4.00
C PRO A 10 11.09 8.64 -3.95
N ALA A 11 9.98 8.82 -3.21
CA ALA A 11 8.98 7.79 -2.99
C ALA A 11 8.72 7.09 -4.32
N ALA A 12 9.11 5.80 -4.40
CA ALA A 12 9.09 5.06 -5.64
C ALA A 12 7.65 5.06 -6.15
N THR A 13 7.40 5.88 -7.16
CA THR A 13 6.08 6.13 -7.70
C THR A 13 5.90 5.13 -8.83
N LEU A 14 4.92 4.26 -8.70
CA LEU A 14 4.56 3.37 -9.79
C LEU A 14 4.02 4.21 -10.95
N ASP A 15 4.45 3.91 -12.17
CA ASP A 15 3.77 4.46 -13.34
C ASP A 15 2.31 3.96 -13.39
N ALA A 16 1.48 4.64 -14.18
CA ALA A 16 0.05 4.36 -14.22
C ALA A 16 -0.30 2.92 -14.59
N ALA A 17 0.50 2.26 -15.45
CA ALA A 17 0.24 0.88 -15.85
C ALA A 17 0.60 -0.10 -14.73
N ASN A 18 1.73 0.12 -14.06
CA ASN A 18 2.15 -0.68 -12.92
C ASN A 18 1.23 -0.46 -11.71
N ALA A 19 0.74 0.76 -11.49
CA ALA A 19 -0.27 1.08 -10.48
C ALA A 19 -1.58 0.30 -10.71
N ASP A 20 -2.04 0.23 -11.96
CA ASP A 20 -3.27 -0.49 -12.31
C ASP A 20 -3.12 -2.01 -12.19
N ALA A 21 -1.93 -2.53 -12.54
CA ALA A 21 -1.59 -3.93 -12.32
C ALA A 21 -1.60 -4.29 -10.82
N VAL A 22 -0.96 -3.47 -9.97
CA VAL A 22 -0.97 -3.68 -8.51
C VAL A 22 -2.38 -3.53 -7.95
N ARG A 23 -3.16 -2.55 -8.40
CA ARG A 23 -4.57 -2.40 -8.01
C ARG A 23 -5.38 -3.65 -8.34
N THR A 24 -5.19 -4.23 -9.52
CA THR A 24 -5.84 -5.48 -9.94
C THR A 24 -5.39 -6.66 -9.09
N MET A 25 -4.10 -6.74 -8.75
CA MET A 25 -3.60 -7.79 -7.85
C MET A 25 -4.23 -7.68 -6.46
N VAL A 26 -4.24 -6.49 -5.86
CA VAL A 26 -4.81 -6.25 -4.52
C VAL A 26 -6.33 -6.48 -4.52
N ALA A 27 -7.03 -6.13 -5.60
CA ALA A 27 -8.46 -6.40 -5.73
C ALA A 27 -8.81 -7.91 -5.72
N ASN A 28 -7.88 -8.77 -6.14
CA ASN A 28 -8.06 -10.22 -6.13
C ASN A 28 -7.67 -10.88 -4.79
N LEU A 29 -7.14 -10.11 -3.83
CA LEU A 29 -6.78 -10.61 -2.52
C LEU A 29 -7.99 -10.78 -1.61
N SER A 30 -7.85 -11.64 -0.60
CA SER A 30 -8.84 -11.77 0.47
C SER A 30 -8.87 -10.51 1.35
N ASP A 31 -9.96 -10.28 2.08
CA ASP A 31 -10.06 -9.14 3.01
C ASP A 31 -8.93 -9.15 4.05
N GLU A 32 -8.57 -10.34 4.55
CA GLU A 32 -7.49 -10.55 5.51
C GLU A 32 -6.12 -10.17 4.92
N ASP A 33 -5.86 -10.55 3.67
CA ASP A 33 -4.60 -10.23 2.99
C ASP A 33 -4.47 -8.72 2.72
N VAL A 34 -5.56 -8.06 2.36
CA VAL A 34 -5.58 -6.59 2.15
C VAL A 34 -5.28 -5.87 3.46
N ALA A 35 -5.93 -6.25 4.56
CA ALA A 35 -5.66 -5.68 5.87
C ALA A 35 -4.22 -5.91 6.32
N ARG A 36 -3.70 -7.13 6.11
CA ARG A 36 -2.31 -7.47 6.43
C ARG A 36 -1.30 -6.65 5.65
N ILE A 37 -1.57 -6.32 4.37
CA ILE A 37 -0.72 -5.43 3.59
C ILE A 37 -0.70 -4.01 4.18
N TYR A 38 -1.86 -3.49 4.60
CA TYR A 38 -1.95 -2.19 5.25
C TYR A 38 -1.15 -2.14 6.55
N GLU A 39 -1.22 -3.19 7.37
CA GLU A 39 -0.42 -3.33 8.59
C GLU A 39 1.08 -3.44 8.31
N LEU A 40 1.49 -4.27 7.34
CA LEU A 40 2.90 -4.50 6.98
C LEU A 40 3.58 -3.25 6.44
N THR A 41 2.81 -2.38 5.77
CA THR A 41 3.28 -1.09 5.27
C THR A 41 3.25 0.01 6.34
N GLY A 42 2.72 -0.29 7.53
CA GLY A 42 2.52 0.70 8.59
C GLY A 42 1.58 1.84 8.17
N GLY A 43 0.68 1.59 7.21
CA GLY A 43 -0.22 2.59 6.66
C GLY A 43 0.45 3.67 5.80
N ALA A 44 1.71 3.47 5.37
CA ALA A 44 2.46 4.45 4.61
C ALA A 44 2.95 3.91 3.25
N GLY A 45 2.81 4.75 2.22
CA GLY A 45 3.30 4.48 0.88
C GLY A 45 2.22 3.95 -0.06
N PHE A 46 2.56 3.89 -1.35
CA PHE A 46 1.60 3.67 -2.44
C PHE A 46 0.77 2.37 -2.30
N VAL A 47 1.41 1.30 -1.81
CA VAL A 47 0.73 0.01 -1.61
C VAL A 47 -0.24 0.07 -0.42
N ALA A 48 0.08 0.86 0.62
CA ALA A 48 -0.81 1.11 1.76
C ALA A 48 -2.05 1.88 1.31
N ASP A 49 -1.88 2.91 0.47
CA ASP A 49 -2.99 3.70 -0.08
C ASP A 49 -3.92 2.83 -0.94
N LEU A 50 -3.36 1.92 -1.74
CA LEU A 50 -4.14 0.96 -2.52
C LEU A 50 -4.89 -0.03 -1.63
N ALA A 51 -4.26 -0.52 -0.57
CA ALA A 51 -4.92 -1.42 0.39
C ALA A 51 -6.07 -0.70 1.11
N ALA A 52 -5.85 0.53 1.59
CA ALA A 52 -6.87 1.36 2.22
C ALA A 52 -8.06 1.62 1.29
N ALA A 53 -7.81 1.96 0.02
CA ALA A 53 -8.87 2.15 -0.97
C ALA A 53 -9.68 0.87 -1.25
N GLN A 54 -9.07 -0.31 -1.12
CA GLN A 54 -9.77 -1.59 -1.23
C GLN A 54 -10.56 -1.91 0.04
N MET A 55 -10.03 -1.58 1.21
CA MET A 55 -10.74 -1.71 2.49
C MET A 55 -11.99 -0.82 2.53
N GLU A 56 -11.89 0.43 2.07
CA GLU A 56 -13.03 1.36 1.97
C GLU A 56 -14.11 0.84 1.00
N GLN A 57 -13.73 0.38 -0.19
CA GLN A 57 -14.68 -0.17 -1.18
C GLN A 57 -15.41 -1.42 -0.66
N ARG A 58 -14.75 -2.23 0.16
CA ARG A 58 -15.29 -3.48 0.72
C ARG A 58 -15.93 -3.28 2.09
N ASN A 59 -15.91 -2.05 2.59
CA ASN A 59 -16.45 -1.65 3.89
C ASN A 59 -15.86 -2.50 5.05
N LEU A 60 -14.55 -2.74 4.98
CA LEU A 60 -13.79 -3.46 5.99
C LEU A 60 -13.48 -2.51 7.15
N ASP A 61 -14.06 -2.78 8.32
CA ASP A 61 -13.68 -2.14 9.58
C ASP A 61 -12.43 -2.88 10.09
N TYR A 62 -11.28 -2.20 10.09
CA TYR A 62 -10.00 -2.73 10.59
C TYR A 62 -9.28 -1.68 11.42
#